data_AF-A0A7R9KJQ8-F1
#
_entry.id   AF-A0A7R9KJQ8-F1
#
_cell.length_a   1.000
_cell.length_b   1.000
_cell.length_c   1.000
_cell.angle_alpha   90.00
_cell.angle_beta   90.00
_cell.angle_gamma   90.00
#
_symmetry.space_group_name_H-M   'P 1'
#
loop_
_entity.id
_entity.type
_entity.pdbx_description
1 polymer ?
#
loop_
_entity_poly.entity_id
_entity_poly.type
_entity_poly.pdbx_seq_one_letter_code
_entity_poly.pdbx_strand_id
1 'polypeptide(L)'
;MSALYPSLEDMKVDQMMRAQQQQPFVVPSMPMVSMPSAPYPTLYPSSQPMPSDAKLGPIYPELNDWMGLSLTSQEVAVIQNQSNAVSIPQSNTVSLANASMVAPVSGTSVGLLRANVTHGIREVHVCKDKDSKVGLRVKDINKGIFVVFVQSGSPAAMVGLRFGDQILQLNGENVAGFSTDKIHDIIKKSAVNGIHLVVRDRPFERVITLHKDSVGHVGFTFKNGKINAIVKDSSAARNGLLTEHNFLEINGQNVVGVDDKSVRSLMESGGNVITLTIMPSFIFDHMMKQMATSLVKRLMDHSVPDV
;
A
#
# COMPACT_ATOMS: atom_id res chain seq x y z
N MET A 1 -8.05 3.13 -7.20
CA MET A 1 -7.09 3.26 -6.09
C MET A 1 -7.02 1.92 -5.38
N SER A 2 -5.90 1.22 -5.46
CA SER A 2 -5.64 0.02 -4.66
C SER A 2 -5.57 0.41 -3.19
N ALA A 3 -6.48 -0.12 -2.38
CA ALA A 3 -6.38 0.01 -0.92
C ALA A 3 -5.19 -0.83 -0.44
N LEU A 4 -4.38 -0.25 0.43
CA LEU A 4 -3.19 -0.89 0.96
C LEU A 4 -3.48 -1.32 2.40
N TYR A 5 -3.25 -2.60 2.70
CA TYR A 5 -3.57 -3.18 4.01
C TYR A 5 -2.29 -3.53 4.80
N PRO A 6 -2.24 -3.29 6.12
CA PRO A 6 -1.10 -3.68 6.94
C PRO A 6 -0.92 -5.20 7.05
N SER A 7 -2.03 -5.95 7.18
CA SER A 7 -2.06 -7.40 7.29
C SER A 7 -3.04 -8.06 6.32
N LEU A 8 -2.91 -9.38 6.16
CA LEU A 8 -3.79 -10.16 5.28
C LEU A 8 -5.17 -10.32 5.92
N GLU A 9 -5.21 -10.33 7.25
CA GLU A 9 -6.42 -10.31 8.07
C GLU A 9 -7.18 -8.99 7.86
N ASP A 10 -6.50 -7.84 7.91
CA ASP A 10 -7.12 -6.53 7.70
C ASP A 10 -7.76 -6.43 6.30
N MET A 11 -7.06 -6.93 5.27
CA MET A 11 -7.59 -6.99 3.91
C MET A 11 -8.90 -7.81 3.85
N LYS A 12 -8.91 -8.98 4.48
CA LYS A 12 -10.09 -9.86 4.49
C LYS A 12 -11.27 -9.25 5.26
N VAL A 13 -11.00 -8.60 6.39
CA VAL A 13 -12.03 -7.94 7.19
C VAL A 13 -12.64 -6.77 6.41
N ASP A 14 -11.82 -5.94 5.76
CA ASP A 14 -12.32 -4.85 4.92
C ASP A 14 -13.13 -5.36 3.72
N GLN A 15 -12.68 -6.42 3.06
CA GLN A 15 -13.46 -7.08 2.01
C GLN A 15 -14.82 -7.58 2.52
N MET A 16 -14.87 -8.19 3.71
CA MET A 16 -16.11 -8.67 4.32
C MET A 16 -17.06 -7.51 4.68
N MET A 17 -16.55 -6.43 5.26
CA MET A 17 -17.35 -5.25 5.59
C MET A 17 -17.91 -4.57 4.33
N ARG A 18 -17.09 -4.42 3.29
CA ARG A 18 -17.54 -3.87 2.00
C ARG A 18 -18.61 -4.73 1.34
N ALA A 19 -18.46 -6.05 1.40
CA ALA A 19 -19.45 -6.98 0.88
C ALA A 19 -20.80 -6.89 1.63
N GLN A 20 -20.79 -6.65 2.94
CA GLN A 20 -22.01 -6.45 3.73
C GLN A 20 -22.70 -5.10 3.42
N GLN A 21 -21.94 -4.03 3.21
CA GLN A 21 -22.49 -2.72 2.86
C GLN A 21 -23.09 -2.66 1.44
N GLN A 22 -22.62 -3.51 0.53
CA GLN A 22 -23.11 -3.58 -0.85
C GLN A 22 -24.33 -4.47 -1.04
N GLN A 23 -24.76 -5.22 -0.01
CA GLN A 23 -26.06 -5.90 -0.04
C GLN A 23 -27.15 -4.82 0.03
N PRO A 24 -27.97 -4.63 -1.01
CA PRO A 24 -29.16 -3.80 -0.88
C PRO A 24 -30.01 -4.43 0.22
N PHE A 25 -30.51 -3.60 1.15
CA PHE A 25 -31.64 -3.99 1.98
C PHE A 25 -32.82 -4.28 1.04
N VAL A 26 -32.93 -5.51 0.55
CA VAL A 26 -34.15 -6.01 -0.07
C VAL A 26 -35.09 -6.26 1.10
N VAL A 27 -35.84 -5.23 1.48
CA VAL A 27 -37.09 -5.43 2.24
C VAL A 27 -37.93 -6.38 1.38
N PRO A 28 -38.23 -7.61 1.84
CA PRO A 28 -39.14 -8.47 1.11
C PRO A 28 -40.50 -7.78 1.12
N SER A 29 -40.97 -7.31 -0.04
CA SER A 29 -42.35 -6.92 -0.20
C SER A 29 -43.20 -8.18 -0.07
N MET A 30 -43.68 -8.44 1.14
CA MET A 30 -44.68 -9.48 1.36
C MET A 30 -45.96 -9.13 0.60
N PRO A 31 -46.60 -10.08 -0.10
CA PRO A 31 -47.87 -9.83 -0.75
C PRO A 31 -48.95 -9.55 0.30
N MET A 32 -49.62 -8.41 0.17
CA MET A 32 -50.77 -8.02 0.97
C MET A 32 -51.87 -9.08 0.82
N VAL A 33 -52.14 -9.84 1.88
CA VAL A 33 -53.36 -10.64 1.99
C VAL A 33 -54.36 -9.82 2.81
N SER A 34 -55.47 -9.45 2.18
CA SER A 34 -56.56 -8.67 2.76
C SER A 34 -57.27 -9.46 3.86
N MET A 35 -57.15 -9.03 5.12
CA MET A 35 -58.06 -9.44 6.19
C MET A 35 -59.26 -8.47 6.30
N PRO A 36 -60.48 -8.97 6.51
CA PRO A 36 -61.68 -8.14 6.68
C PRO A 36 -61.70 -7.46 8.06
N SER A 37 -62.26 -6.25 8.06
CA SER A 37 -62.32 -5.27 9.12
C SER A 37 -63.23 -5.66 10.30
N ALA A 38 -62.75 -5.41 11.52
CA ALA A 38 -63.56 -5.31 12.73
C ALA A 38 -63.38 -3.91 13.36
N PRO A 39 -64.39 -3.38 14.07
CA PRO A 39 -64.73 -1.96 14.06
C PRO A 39 -63.90 -1.08 14.98
N TYR A 40 -63.67 0.16 14.54
CA TYR A 40 -63.11 1.26 15.34
C TYR A 40 -63.99 1.57 16.57
N PRO A 41 -63.37 2.10 17.64
CA PRO A 41 -63.77 3.44 18.06
C PRO A 41 -62.58 4.41 18.09
N THR A 42 -62.85 5.60 17.54
CA THR A 42 -62.06 6.83 17.59
C THR A 42 -61.92 7.38 19.01
N LEU A 43 -60.76 7.95 19.35
CA LEU A 43 -60.57 9.33 19.88
C LEU A 43 -59.18 9.48 20.56
N TYR A 44 -58.30 10.27 19.95
CA TYR A 44 -57.29 11.07 20.66
C TYR A 44 -57.93 12.42 21.02
N PRO A 45 -57.48 13.20 22.05
CA PRO A 45 -56.06 13.40 22.36
C PRO A 45 -55.64 13.60 23.83
N SER A 46 -54.31 13.62 23.98
CA SER A 46 -53.48 14.36 24.95
C SER A 46 -53.04 13.69 26.27
N SER A 47 -51.70 13.76 26.41
CA SER A 47 -50.86 13.89 27.61
C SER A 47 -50.77 12.78 28.67
N GLN A 48 -49.54 12.25 28.75
CA GLN A 48 -48.83 11.75 29.95
C GLN A 48 -49.16 10.33 30.44
N PRO A 49 -48.35 9.76 31.36
CA PRO A 49 -46.97 9.30 31.15
C PRO A 49 -46.85 7.81 31.53
N MET A 50 -46.21 6.97 30.71
CA MET A 50 -46.10 5.54 31.05
C MET A 50 -44.92 5.25 32.01
N PRO A 51 -45.11 4.33 32.98
CA PRO A 51 -44.16 4.06 34.05
C PRO A 51 -43.06 3.10 33.59
N SER A 52 -41.89 3.28 34.18
CA SER A 52 -40.73 2.40 34.09
C SER A 52 -40.98 1.06 34.77
N ASP A 53 -41.04 -0.03 34.00
CA ASP A 53 -40.30 -1.27 34.30
C ASP A 53 -40.56 -2.36 33.25
N ALA A 54 -39.64 -2.50 32.30
CA ALA A 54 -39.37 -3.76 31.60
C ALA A 54 -37.95 -3.73 31.01
N LYS A 55 -37.07 -4.51 31.64
CA LYS A 55 -35.65 -4.72 31.30
C LYS A 55 -35.48 -5.25 29.87
N LEU A 56 -34.95 -4.44 28.97
CA LEU A 56 -34.24 -4.84 27.75
C LEU A 56 -33.06 -3.87 27.59
N GLY A 57 -31.85 -4.33 27.95
CA GLY A 57 -30.63 -3.52 27.84
C GLY A 57 -30.25 -3.26 26.37
N PRO A 58 -29.65 -2.10 26.05
CA PRO A 58 -29.20 -1.78 24.70
C PRO A 58 -28.04 -2.70 24.27
N ILE A 59 -28.11 -3.17 23.02
CA ILE A 59 -27.16 -4.13 22.39
C ILE A 59 -25.82 -3.47 22.00
N TYR A 60 -25.66 -2.17 22.22
CA TYR A 60 -24.40 -1.44 22.00
C TYR A 60 -23.95 -0.75 23.28
N PRO A 61 -22.66 -0.80 23.65
CA PRO A 61 -22.14 -0.01 24.76
C PRO A 61 -22.25 1.47 24.41
N GLU A 62 -22.95 2.25 25.24
CA GLU A 62 -22.93 3.70 25.14
C GLU A 62 -21.54 4.22 25.52
N LEU A 63 -21.01 5.15 24.72
CA LEU A 63 -19.66 5.73 24.82
C LEU A 63 -19.44 6.66 26.03
N ASN A 64 -20.27 6.55 27.07
CA ASN A 64 -20.25 7.47 28.22
C ASN A 64 -19.11 7.19 29.21
N ASP A 65 -18.29 6.15 29.01
CA ASP A 65 -17.27 5.72 29.97
C ASP A 65 -15.87 5.60 29.35
N TRP A 66 -15.55 6.46 28.38
CA TRP A 66 -14.19 6.56 27.85
C TRP A 66 -13.36 7.58 28.65
N MET A 67 -12.35 7.09 29.37
CA MET A 67 -11.37 7.85 30.18
C MET A 67 -11.89 8.60 31.42
N GLY A 68 -12.99 8.16 32.04
CA GLY A 68 -13.36 8.62 33.39
C GLY A 68 -13.69 10.11 33.53
N LEU A 69 -14.12 10.75 32.43
CA LEU A 69 -14.59 12.13 32.41
C LEU A 69 -16.12 12.13 32.21
N SER A 70 -16.87 11.88 33.28
CA SER A 70 -18.33 12.06 33.26
C SER A 70 -18.65 13.56 33.26
N LEU A 71 -18.69 14.17 32.07
CA LEU A 71 -19.19 15.54 31.90
C LEU A 71 -20.69 15.55 32.22
N THR A 72 -21.06 16.24 33.29
CA THR A 72 -22.47 16.41 33.65
C THR A 72 -23.15 17.29 32.60
N SER A 73 -24.43 17.04 32.30
CA SER A 73 -25.20 17.80 31.29
C SER A 73 -25.27 19.31 31.58
N GLN A 74 -24.90 19.72 32.80
CA GLN A 74 -24.81 21.11 33.24
C GLN A 74 -23.51 21.80 32.77
N GLU A 75 -22.44 21.06 32.51
CA GLU A 75 -21.15 21.58 32.01
C GLU A 75 -21.17 21.79 30.48
N VAL A 76 -21.94 20.96 29.75
CA VAL A 76 -22.10 21.07 28.29
C VAL A 76 -22.82 22.36 27.86
N ALA A 77 -23.76 22.84 28.68
CA ALA A 77 -24.49 24.08 28.41
C ALA A 77 -23.63 25.34 28.54
N VAL A 78 -22.55 25.31 29.35
CA VAL A 78 -21.64 26.45 29.53
C VAL A 78 -20.70 26.61 28.32
N ILE A 79 -20.34 25.51 27.65
CA ILE A 79 -19.49 25.54 26.45
C ILE A 79 -20.24 26.09 25.22
N GLN A 80 -21.56 25.86 25.13
CA GLN A 80 -22.36 26.32 23.99
C GLN A 80 -22.52 27.84 23.89
N ASN A 81 -22.39 28.59 24.99
CA ASN A 81 -22.56 30.05 24.98
C ASN A 81 -21.26 30.83 24.68
N GLN A 82 -20.16 30.17 24.32
CA GLN A 82 -18.89 30.83 23.93
C GLN A 82 -18.36 30.41 22.54
N SER A 83 -19.22 30.17 21.56
CA SER A 83 -18.77 29.97 20.17
C SER A 83 -19.72 30.51 19.10
N ASN A 84 -19.99 31.82 19.16
CA ASN A 84 -20.37 32.57 17.95
C ASN A 84 -19.09 33.05 17.22
N ALA A 85 -18.41 32.12 16.55
CA ALA A 85 -17.56 32.34 15.35
C ALA A 85 -16.86 31.04 14.96
N VAL A 86 -17.53 30.16 14.21
CA VAL A 86 -16.83 29.13 13.42
C VAL A 86 -17.34 29.21 11.99
N SER A 87 -16.58 29.92 11.17
CA SER A 87 -16.66 29.90 9.71
C SER A 87 -16.28 28.52 9.18
N ILE A 88 -17.05 28.04 8.20
CA ILE A 88 -16.87 26.79 7.47
C ILE A 88 -15.53 26.81 6.71
N PRO A 89 -14.58 25.86 6.91
CA PRO A 89 -13.45 25.75 6.02
C PRO A 89 -13.86 24.98 4.75
N GLN A 90 -14.00 25.72 3.66
CA GLN A 90 -13.82 25.16 2.32
C GLN A 90 -12.39 24.60 2.20
N SER A 91 -12.28 23.49 1.48
CA SER A 91 -11.02 22.89 1.06
C SER A 91 -10.08 23.91 0.42
N ASN A 92 -9.04 24.34 1.15
CA ASN A 92 -7.69 24.58 0.65
C ASN A 92 -6.79 25.16 1.76
N THR A 93 -5.52 24.74 1.73
CA THR A 93 -4.36 25.30 2.45
C THR A 93 -4.38 25.23 3.97
N VAL A 94 -3.65 24.24 4.50
CA VAL A 94 -3.20 24.22 5.90
C VAL A 94 -2.18 25.35 6.08
N SER A 95 -2.59 26.47 6.66
CA SER A 95 -1.68 27.51 7.15
C SER A 95 -1.54 27.36 8.65
N LEU A 96 -0.48 26.66 9.09
CA LEU A 96 -0.10 26.58 10.50
C LEU A 96 0.91 27.70 10.79
N ALA A 97 0.43 28.78 11.42
CA ALA A 97 1.30 29.87 11.84
C ALA A 97 2.03 29.51 13.15
N ASN A 98 3.36 29.34 13.01
CA ASN A 98 4.42 29.48 14.00
C ASN A 98 4.56 28.46 15.15
N ALA A 99 5.28 27.36 14.86
CA ALA A 99 6.44 26.88 15.65
C ALA A 99 7.21 25.78 14.88
N SER A 100 8.29 26.17 14.22
CA SER A 100 9.48 25.36 13.85
C SER A 100 9.32 23.98 13.18
N MET A 101 8.21 23.69 12.52
CA MET A 101 8.13 22.52 11.63
C MET A 101 8.86 22.87 10.32
N VAL A 102 10.13 22.47 10.22
CA VAL A 102 10.85 22.53 8.94
C VAL A 102 10.11 21.59 8.00
N ALA A 103 9.42 22.15 7.00
CA ALA A 103 8.82 21.36 5.94
C ALA A 103 9.92 20.49 5.31
N PRO A 104 9.73 19.17 5.13
CA PRO A 104 10.74 18.32 4.54
C PRO A 104 11.12 18.88 3.17
N VAL A 105 12.37 19.30 3.00
CA VAL A 105 12.88 19.83 1.72
C VAL A 105 12.71 18.80 0.58
N SER A 106 12.62 17.52 0.95
CA SER A 106 12.41 16.39 0.04
C SER A 106 10.93 16.03 -0.19
N GLY A 107 9.99 16.63 0.55
CA GLY A 107 8.58 16.24 0.55
C GLY A 107 7.86 16.49 -0.79
N THR A 108 8.36 17.40 -1.61
CA THR A 108 7.84 17.70 -2.95
C THR A 108 8.58 16.95 -4.06
N SER A 109 9.58 16.14 -3.73
CA SER A 109 10.38 15.46 -4.75
C SER A 109 9.57 14.33 -5.40
N VAL A 110 9.45 14.38 -6.72
CA VAL A 110 8.76 13.35 -7.53
C VAL A 110 9.36 11.97 -7.28
N GLY A 111 10.68 11.90 -7.07
CA GLY A 111 11.38 10.66 -6.75
C GLY A 111 10.92 10.02 -5.44
N LEU A 112 10.59 10.81 -4.41
CA LEU A 112 10.09 10.31 -3.14
C LEU A 112 8.65 9.79 -3.26
N LEU A 113 7.80 10.49 -4.02
CA LEU A 113 6.44 10.02 -4.30
C LEU A 113 6.45 8.69 -5.08
N ARG A 114 7.35 8.56 -6.06
CA ARG A 114 7.50 7.32 -6.87
C ARG A 114 8.14 6.16 -6.12
N ALA A 115 9.10 6.45 -5.25
CA ALA A 115 9.88 5.44 -4.54
C ALA A 115 9.27 5.06 -3.18
N ASN A 116 8.06 5.53 -2.85
CA ASN A 116 7.41 5.16 -1.60
C ASN A 116 7.15 3.64 -1.57
N VAL A 117 7.91 2.92 -0.75
CA VAL A 117 7.67 1.51 -0.45
C VAL A 117 6.75 1.47 0.75
N THR A 118 5.53 1.01 0.54
CA THR A 118 4.51 1.03 1.58
C THR A 118 4.49 -0.24 2.43
N HIS A 119 5.19 -1.29 1.99
CA HIS A 119 5.26 -2.63 2.61
C HIS A 119 3.92 -3.33 2.88
N GLY A 120 2.84 -2.76 2.38
CA GLY A 120 1.49 -3.25 2.59
C GLY A 120 1.11 -4.33 1.61
N ILE A 121 -0.06 -4.88 1.86
CA ILE A 121 -0.66 -5.95 1.08
C ILE A 121 -1.67 -5.34 0.11
N ARG A 122 -1.57 -5.76 -1.15
CA ARG A 122 -2.46 -5.35 -2.23
C ARG A 122 -2.93 -6.54 -3.04
N GLU A 123 -4.13 -6.40 -3.60
CA GLU A 123 -4.76 -7.37 -4.47
C GLU A 123 -4.55 -6.97 -5.94
N VAL A 124 -4.12 -7.94 -6.75
CA VAL A 124 -3.66 -7.73 -8.12
C VAL A 124 -4.31 -8.80 -8.99
N HIS A 125 -5.10 -8.36 -9.97
CA HIS A 125 -5.65 -9.24 -11.00
C HIS A 125 -4.80 -9.13 -12.25
N VAL A 126 -4.30 -10.27 -12.74
CA VAL A 126 -3.42 -10.31 -13.90
C VAL A 126 -4.06 -11.11 -15.01
N CYS A 127 -4.06 -10.55 -16.22
CA CYS A 127 -4.51 -11.25 -17.42
C CYS A 127 -3.31 -11.82 -18.18
N LYS A 128 -3.47 -12.97 -18.84
CA LYS A 128 -2.45 -13.49 -19.74
C LYS A 128 -2.48 -12.74 -21.07
N ASP A 129 -1.30 -12.56 -21.67
CA ASP A 129 -1.17 -12.01 -23.01
C ASP A 129 -1.58 -13.05 -24.09
N LYS A 130 -1.55 -12.67 -25.37
CA LYS A 130 -1.83 -13.51 -26.55
C LYS A 130 -1.03 -14.82 -26.56
N ASP A 131 0.18 -14.79 -26.01
CA ASP A 131 1.06 -15.95 -25.84
C ASP A 131 0.71 -16.86 -24.65
N SER A 132 -0.38 -16.58 -23.93
CA SER A 132 -0.74 -17.23 -22.65
C SER A 132 0.35 -17.06 -21.57
N LYS A 133 1.12 -15.98 -21.67
CA LYS A 133 2.21 -15.63 -20.74
C LYS A 133 1.84 -14.37 -19.97
N VAL A 134 2.35 -14.30 -18.74
CA VAL A 134 2.17 -13.13 -17.85
C VAL A 134 3.40 -12.23 -17.84
N GLY A 135 4.58 -12.76 -18.22
CA GLY A 135 5.85 -12.03 -18.16
C GLY A 135 6.47 -11.97 -16.76
N LEU A 136 6.11 -12.90 -15.88
CA LEU A 136 6.57 -12.96 -14.48
C LEU A 136 7.49 -14.16 -14.24
N ARG A 137 8.60 -13.96 -13.52
CA ARG A 137 9.36 -15.05 -12.89
C ARG A 137 9.41 -14.89 -11.38
N VAL A 138 9.26 -16.01 -10.70
CA VAL A 138 9.26 -16.08 -9.24
C VAL A 138 10.40 -16.96 -8.74
N LYS A 139 10.81 -16.74 -7.49
CA LYS A 139 11.78 -17.56 -6.78
C LYS A 139 11.30 -17.88 -5.38
N ASP A 140 11.54 -19.11 -4.95
CA ASP A 140 11.30 -19.57 -3.58
C ASP A 140 12.47 -19.16 -2.68
N ILE A 141 12.18 -18.47 -1.58
CA ILE A 141 13.17 -18.03 -0.59
C ILE A 141 12.57 -18.22 0.80
N ASN A 142 13.22 -19.01 1.66
CA ASN A 142 12.78 -19.26 3.04
C ASN A 142 11.29 -19.64 3.15
N LYS A 143 10.79 -20.48 2.23
CA LYS A 143 9.37 -20.89 2.09
C LYS A 143 8.39 -19.78 1.67
N GLY A 144 8.88 -18.58 1.36
CA GLY A 144 8.12 -17.52 0.69
C GLY A 144 8.38 -17.51 -0.82
N ILE A 145 7.53 -16.79 -1.56
CA ILE A 145 7.63 -16.68 -3.01
C ILE A 145 7.79 -15.21 -3.37
N PHE A 146 8.85 -14.91 -4.11
CA PHE A 146 9.24 -13.56 -4.44
C PHE A 146 9.33 -13.38 -5.94
N VAL A 147 8.95 -12.20 -6.41
CA VAL A 147 9.10 -11.78 -7.79
C VAL A 147 10.55 -11.39 -8.04
N VAL A 148 11.17 -12.05 -9.03
CA VAL A 148 12.58 -11.83 -9.39
C VAL A 148 12.73 -11.19 -10.76
N PHE A 149 11.75 -11.35 -11.64
CA PHE A 149 11.82 -10.75 -12.97
C PHE A 149 10.44 -10.42 -13.48
N VAL A 150 10.31 -9.21 -14.02
CA VAL A 150 9.10 -8.70 -14.65
C VAL A 150 9.49 -8.20 -16.03
N GLN A 151 8.84 -8.73 -17.05
CA GLN A 151 9.11 -8.35 -18.42
C GLN A 151 8.47 -6.99 -18.75
N SER A 152 9.21 -6.09 -19.39
CA SER A 152 8.67 -4.81 -19.83
C SER A 152 7.52 -4.99 -20.83
N GLY A 153 6.46 -4.20 -20.68
CA GLY A 153 5.25 -4.29 -21.50
C GLY A 153 4.40 -5.56 -21.28
N SER A 154 4.73 -6.38 -20.27
CA SER A 154 3.92 -7.54 -19.93
C SER A 154 2.74 -7.18 -19.03
N PRO A 155 1.69 -8.03 -18.97
CA PRO A 155 0.59 -7.83 -18.02
C PRO A 155 1.06 -7.70 -16.57
N ALA A 156 2.13 -8.39 -16.16
CA ALA A 156 2.71 -8.23 -14.83
C ALA A 156 3.22 -6.80 -14.57
N ALA A 157 3.90 -6.19 -15.55
CA ALA A 157 4.36 -4.81 -15.46
C ALA A 157 3.19 -3.82 -15.40
N MET A 158 2.13 -4.06 -16.19
CA MET A 158 0.94 -3.20 -16.22
C MET A 158 0.19 -3.15 -14.90
N VAL A 159 0.17 -4.26 -14.14
CA VAL A 159 -0.46 -4.29 -12.81
C VAL A 159 0.51 -3.81 -11.71
N GLY A 160 1.70 -3.34 -12.11
CA GLY A 160 2.68 -2.74 -11.21
C GLY A 160 3.41 -3.74 -10.33
N LEU A 161 3.52 -5.02 -10.73
CA LEU A 161 4.42 -5.97 -10.05
C LEU A 161 5.87 -5.55 -10.29
N ARG A 162 6.68 -5.61 -9.24
CA ARG A 162 8.11 -5.27 -9.32
C ARG A 162 9.00 -6.36 -8.76
N PHE A 163 10.29 -6.25 -9.03
CA PHE A 163 11.30 -7.02 -8.32
C PHE A 163 11.10 -6.84 -6.80
N GLY A 164 11.26 -7.90 -6.03
CA GLY A 164 11.18 -7.84 -4.57
C GLY A 164 9.77 -8.05 -4.01
N ASP A 165 8.71 -7.93 -4.82
CA ASP A 165 7.34 -8.20 -4.39
C ASP A 165 7.18 -9.65 -3.89
N GLN A 166 6.47 -9.83 -2.78
CA GLN A 166 6.20 -11.16 -2.21
C GLN A 166 4.77 -11.60 -2.50
N ILE A 167 4.60 -12.77 -3.09
CA ILE A 167 3.27 -13.35 -3.33
C ILE A 167 2.85 -14.11 -2.07
N LEU A 168 1.68 -13.76 -1.53
CA LEU A 168 1.08 -14.40 -0.35
C LEU A 168 0.01 -15.40 -0.75
N GLN A 169 -0.84 -15.03 -1.72
CA GLN A 169 -1.89 -15.91 -2.24
C GLN A 169 -1.95 -15.87 -3.77
N LEU A 170 -2.38 -17.00 -4.35
CA LEU A 170 -2.62 -17.17 -5.78
C LEU A 170 -3.97 -17.88 -5.94
N ASN A 171 -4.92 -17.22 -6.60
CA ASN A 171 -6.30 -17.69 -6.80
C ASN A 171 -6.99 -18.12 -5.49
N GLY A 172 -6.73 -17.38 -4.40
CA GLY A 172 -7.26 -17.67 -3.07
C GLY A 172 -6.51 -18.74 -2.27
N GLU A 173 -5.50 -19.41 -2.85
CA GLU A 173 -4.67 -20.39 -2.14
C GLU A 173 -3.40 -19.75 -1.58
N ASN A 174 -3.04 -20.07 -0.33
CA ASN A 174 -1.79 -19.61 0.27
C ASN A 174 -0.59 -20.31 -0.39
N VAL A 175 0.37 -19.53 -0.85
CA VAL A 175 1.53 -20.07 -1.59
C VAL A 175 2.73 -20.40 -0.69
N ALA A 176 2.59 -20.28 0.62
CA ALA A 176 3.66 -20.56 1.57
C ALA A 176 4.16 -22.02 1.43
N GLY A 177 5.46 -22.18 1.20
CA GLY A 177 6.12 -23.46 1.02
C GLY A 177 6.00 -24.09 -0.37
N PHE A 178 5.40 -23.41 -1.36
CA PHE A 178 5.38 -23.94 -2.73
C PHE A 178 6.73 -23.74 -3.41
N SER A 179 7.07 -24.68 -4.30
CA SER A 179 8.23 -24.52 -5.19
C SER A 179 7.91 -23.56 -6.34
N THR A 180 8.97 -23.03 -6.96
CA THR A 180 8.84 -22.18 -8.16
C THR A 180 8.07 -22.86 -9.28
N ASP A 181 8.33 -24.16 -9.48
CA ASP A 181 7.74 -24.93 -10.57
C ASP A 181 6.24 -25.10 -10.35
N LYS A 182 5.83 -25.36 -9.10
CA LYS A 182 4.41 -25.46 -8.74
C LYS A 182 3.67 -24.16 -9.04
N ILE A 183 4.24 -23.00 -8.73
CA ILE A 183 3.63 -21.70 -9.06
C ILE A 183 3.52 -21.51 -10.57
N HIS A 184 4.59 -21.80 -11.30
CA HIS A 184 4.57 -21.69 -12.75
C HIS A 184 3.52 -22.60 -13.37
N ASP A 185 3.30 -23.79 -12.83
CA ASP A 185 2.26 -24.71 -13.29
C ASP A 185 0.85 -24.22 -12.96
N ILE A 186 0.62 -23.65 -11.77
CA ILE A 186 -0.68 -23.06 -11.43
C ILE A 186 -0.99 -21.87 -12.35
N ILE A 187 -0.01 -20.99 -12.58
CA ILE A 187 -0.16 -19.85 -13.51
C ILE A 187 -0.47 -20.35 -14.92
N LYS A 188 0.24 -21.38 -15.42
CA LYS A 188 -0.01 -21.97 -16.74
C LYS A 188 -1.41 -22.58 -16.85
N LYS A 189 -1.88 -23.30 -15.83
CA LYS A 189 -3.20 -23.96 -15.80
C LYS A 189 -4.36 -22.98 -15.62
N SER A 190 -4.13 -21.82 -15.01
CA SER A 190 -5.16 -20.82 -14.77
C SER A 190 -5.74 -20.25 -16.07
N ALA A 191 -6.99 -19.80 -16.04
CA ALA A 191 -7.63 -19.14 -17.19
C ALA A 191 -6.94 -17.81 -17.55
N VAL A 192 -7.18 -17.31 -18.77
CA VAL A 192 -6.57 -16.07 -19.29
C VAL A 192 -6.83 -14.87 -18.37
N ASN A 193 -8.04 -14.71 -17.84
CA ASN A 193 -8.41 -13.62 -16.94
C ASN A 193 -8.54 -14.04 -15.47
N GLY A 194 -8.13 -15.26 -15.13
CA GLY A 194 -8.42 -15.89 -13.84
C GLY A 194 -7.26 -15.88 -12.85
N ILE A 195 -6.21 -15.07 -13.07
CA ILE A 195 -5.06 -15.03 -12.17
C ILE A 195 -5.26 -13.90 -11.16
N HIS A 196 -5.50 -14.30 -9.93
CA HIS A 196 -5.68 -13.42 -8.80
C HIS A 196 -4.50 -13.57 -7.84
N LEU A 197 -3.83 -12.47 -7.53
CA LEU A 197 -2.64 -12.45 -6.69
C LEU A 197 -2.86 -11.52 -5.50
N VAL A 198 -2.50 -12.00 -4.32
CA VAL A 198 -2.36 -11.16 -3.13
C VAL A 198 -0.88 -11.00 -2.88
N VAL A 199 -0.39 -9.76 -2.96
CA VAL A 199 1.04 -9.44 -2.98
C VAL A 199 1.34 -8.48 -1.84
N ARG A 200 2.50 -8.66 -1.21
CA ARG A 200 3.09 -7.71 -0.29
C ARG A 200 4.20 -6.94 -0.97
N ASP A 201 4.14 -5.62 -0.89
CA ASP A 201 5.07 -4.71 -1.53
C ASP A 201 6.46 -4.86 -0.89
N ARG A 202 7.42 -5.41 -1.64
CA ARG A 202 8.87 -5.26 -1.41
C ARG A 202 9.34 -5.33 0.07
N PRO A 203 9.08 -6.45 0.78
CA PRO A 203 9.34 -6.59 2.23
C PRO A 203 10.80 -6.43 2.65
N PHE A 204 11.76 -6.67 1.76
CA PHE A 204 13.20 -6.58 2.06
C PHE A 204 13.86 -5.29 1.57
N GLU A 205 13.06 -4.39 1.01
CA GLU A 205 13.57 -3.13 0.47
C GLU A 205 13.47 -2.01 1.49
N ARG A 206 14.45 -1.12 1.44
CA ARG A 206 14.51 0.10 2.23
C ARG A 206 14.69 1.29 1.31
N VAL A 207 13.96 2.37 1.59
CA VAL A 207 14.09 3.64 0.87
C VAL A 207 15.01 4.58 1.65
N ILE A 208 15.94 5.23 0.95
CA ILE A 208 16.82 6.24 1.53
C ILE A 208 16.83 7.45 0.60
N THR A 209 16.48 8.61 1.13
CA THR A 209 16.55 9.88 0.42
C THR A 209 17.87 10.56 0.72
N LEU A 210 18.57 10.98 -0.33
CA LEU A 210 19.86 11.62 -0.31
C LEU A 210 19.79 12.97 -1.01
N HIS A 211 20.66 13.88 -0.60
CA HIS A 211 20.83 15.19 -1.23
C HIS A 211 22.20 15.27 -1.86
N LYS A 212 22.25 15.82 -3.08
CA LYS A 212 23.50 16.17 -3.72
C LYS A 212 24.14 17.36 -3.00
N ASP A 213 25.46 17.35 -2.95
CA ASP A 213 26.24 18.51 -2.56
C ASP A 213 26.35 19.51 -3.74
N SER A 214 26.99 20.66 -3.51
CA SER A 214 27.34 21.68 -4.50
C SER A 214 28.05 21.13 -5.76
N VAL A 215 28.82 20.04 -5.61
CA VAL A 215 29.52 19.35 -6.71
C VAL A 215 28.62 18.34 -7.45
N GLY A 216 27.41 18.07 -6.95
CA GLY A 216 26.48 17.11 -7.55
C GLY A 216 26.63 15.66 -7.04
N HIS A 217 27.45 15.43 -6.03
CA HIS A 217 27.68 14.10 -5.45
C HIS A 217 26.83 13.83 -4.21
N VAL A 218 26.36 12.59 -4.06
CA VAL A 218 25.66 12.10 -2.86
C VAL A 218 26.60 11.39 -1.86
N GLY A 219 27.77 10.95 -2.35
CA GLY A 219 28.90 10.47 -1.54
C GLY A 219 28.94 8.98 -1.23
N PHE A 220 28.72 8.13 -2.23
CA PHE A 220 29.04 6.69 -2.15
C PHE A 220 29.65 6.20 -3.46
N THR A 221 30.34 5.07 -3.40
CA THR A 221 30.85 4.36 -4.57
C THR A 221 30.13 3.02 -4.71
N PHE A 222 29.89 2.61 -5.95
CA PHE A 222 29.22 1.37 -6.25
C PHE A 222 29.87 0.66 -7.45
N LYS A 223 29.65 -0.65 -7.52
CA LYS A 223 30.09 -1.50 -8.64
C LYS A 223 29.04 -2.58 -8.89
N ASN A 224 28.62 -2.73 -10.14
CA ASN A 224 27.59 -3.70 -10.55
C ASN A 224 26.30 -3.58 -9.73
N GLY A 225 25.83 -2.36 -9.48
CA GLY A 225 24.64 -2.13 -8.64
C GLY A 225 24.85 -2.25 -7.11
N LYS A 226 26.02 -2.71 -6.65
CA LYS A 226 26.35 -2.90 -5.23
C LYS A 226 27.10 -1.71 -4.64
N ILE A 227 26.69 -1.26 -3.46
CA ILE A 227 27.35 -0.18 -2.71
C ILE A 227 28.58 -0.74 -1.98
N ASN A 228 29.76 -0.20 -2.30
CA ASN A 228 31.04 -0.68 -1.78
C ASN A 228 31.59 0.22 -0.66
N ALA A 229 31.55 1.53 -0.85
CA ALA A 229 32.09 2.47 0.14
C ALA A 229 31.23 3.74 0.23
N ILE A 230 31.31 4.39 1.39
CA ILE A 230 30.58 5.61 1.70
C ILE A 230 31.61 6.67 2.08
N VAL A 231 31.45 7.87 1.51
CA VAL A 231 32.32 9.01 1.77
C VAL A 231 31.93 9.64 3.10
N LYS A 232 32.91 9.96 3.94
CA LYS A 232 32.68 10.68 5.21
C LYS A 232 32.07 12.06 4.94
N ASP A 233 31.25 12.53 5.86
CA ASP A 233 30.57 13.83 5.78
C ASP A 233 29.67 14.03 4.55
N SER A 234 29.31 12.94 3.87
CA SER A 234 28.39 12.96 2.74
C SER A 234 26.93 12.83 3.16
N SER A 235 26.01 13.10 2.22
CA SER A 235 24.59 12.82 2.46
C SER A 235 24.33 11.32 2.70
N ALA A 236 25.06 10.44 2.01
CA ALA A 236 24.96 8.99 2.21
C ALA A 236 25.33 8.58 3.64
N ALA A 237 26.40 9.16 4.20
CA ALA A 237 26.81 8.91 5.59
C ALA A 237 25.75 9.45 6.58
N ARG A 238 25.25 10.67 6.37
CA ARG A 238 24.25 11.30 7.25
C ARG A 238 22.91 10.55 7.29
N ASN A 239 22.51 9.93 6.18
CA ASN A 239 21.23 9.19 6.09
C ASN A 239 21.39 7.69 6.36
N GLY A 240 22.58 7.24 6.78
CA GLY A 240 22.82 5.84 7.14
C GLY A 240 22.65 4.88 5.96
N LEU A 241 23.15 5.25 4.78
CA LEU A 241 23.32 4.29 3.69
C LEU A 241 24.23 3.15 4.18
N LEU A 242 23.96 1.93 3.75
CA LEU A 242 24.74 0.75 4.15
C LEU A 242 25.53 0.20 2.96
N THR A 243 26.75 -0.25 3.22
CA THR A 243 27.53 -1.06 2.28
C THR A 243 26.96 -2.47 2.20
N GLU A 244 27.37 -3.27 1.21
CA GLU A 244 26.83 -4.63 1.01
C GLU A 244 25.31 -4.64 0.73
N HIS A 245 24.82 -3.57 0.12
CA HIS A 245 23.45 -3.43 -0.35
C HIS A 245 23.46 -3.13 -1.86
N ASN A 246 22.50 -3.71 -2.58
CA ASN A 246 22.25 -3.40 -3.97
C ASN A 246 21.12 -2.37 -4.04
N PHE A 247 21.28 -1.33 -4.86
CA PHE A 247 20.17 -0.43 -5.17
C PHE A 247 19.34 -1.02 -6.32
N LEU A 248 18.02 -1.01 -6.15
CA LEU A 248 17.06 -1.51 -7.12
C LEU A 248 16.43 -0.39 -7.92
N GLU A 249 16.14 0.73 -7.27
CA GLU A 249 15.47 1.86 -7.89
C GLU A 249 16.18 3.18 -7.56
N ILE A 250 16.16 4.10 -8.53
CA ILE A 250 16.65 5.47 -8.40
C ILE A 250 15.52 6.40 -8.82
N ASN A 251 15.07 7.26 -7.90
CA ASN A 251 13.93 8.16 -8.09
C ASN A 251 12.65 7.42 -8.57
N GLY A 252 12.49 6.18 -8.12
CA GLY A 252 11.41 5.28 -8.49
C GLY A 252 11.57 4.56 -9.83
N GLN A 253 12.65 4.81 -10.58
CA GLN A 253 12.98 4.05 -11.78
C GLN A 253 13.77 2.80 -11.43
N ASN A 254 13.34 1.63 -11.91
CA ASN A 254 14.08 0.38 -11.74
C ASN A 254 15.41 0.37 -12.52
N VAL A 255 16.50 0.04 -11.85
CA VAL A 255 17.86 -0.04 -12.40
C VAL A 255 18.51 -1.43 -12.28
N VAL A 256 17.75 -2.45 -11.88
CA VAL A 256 18.24 -3.83 -11.77
C VAL A 256 18.69 -4.35 -13.14
N GLY A 257 19.98 -4.61 -13.30
CA GLY A 257 20.57 -5.13 -14.55
C GLY A 257 21.00 -4.04 -15.55
N VAL A 258 20.87 -2.76 -15.19
CA VAL A 258 21.41 -1.64 -15.95
C VAL A 258 22.91 -1.49 -15.72
N ASP A 259 23.66 -1.07 -16.74
CA ASP A 259 25.09 -0.83 -16.63
C ASP A 259 25.41 0.35 -15.71
N ASP A 260 26.51 0.25 -14.96
CA ASP A 260 26.95 1.30 -14.02
C ASP A 260 27.13 2.67 -14.69
N LYS A 261 27.44 2.73 -15.99
CA LYS A 261 27.56 3.98 -16.73
C LYS A 261 26.21 4.69 -16.87
N SER A 262 25.17 3.95 -17.24
CA SER A 262 23.81 4.48 -17.37
C SER A 262 23.24 4.86 -16.01
N VAL A 263 23.55 4.07 -14.98
CA VAL A 263 23.18 4.41 -13.59
C VAL A 263 23.82 5.73 -13.15
N ARG A 264 25.12 5.95 -13.40
CA ARG A 264 25.77 7.23 -13.10
C ARG A 264 25.11 8.40 -13.82
N SER A 265 24.79 8.22 -15.11
CA SER A 265 24.07 9.24 -15.89
C SER A 265 22.67 9.52 -15.33
N LEU A 266 21.96 8.51 -14.82
CA LEU A 266 20.66 8.68 -14.15
C LEU A 266 20.80 9.44 -12.83
N MET A 267 21.86 9.20 -12.06
CA MET A 267 22.14 9.96 -10.84
C MET A 267 22.53 11.40 -11.16
N GLU A 268 23.33 11.64 -12.19
CA GLU A 268 23.75 12.98 -12.63
C GLU A 268 22.56 13.81 -13.14
N SER A 269 21.73 13.22 -14.01
CA SER A 269 20.49 13.85 -14.51
C SER A 269 19.39 13.96 -13.45
N GLY A 270 19.45 13.15 -12.40
CA GLY A 270 18.57 13.28 -11.24
C GLY A 270 18.67 14.66 -10.62
N GLY A 271 17.57 15.19 -10.06
CA GLY A 271 17.59 16.48 -9.39
C GLY A 271 18.50 16.53 -8.16
N ASN A 272 18.39 17.61 -7.38
CA ASN A 272 19.17 17.76 -6.14
C ASN A 272 18.85 16.67 -5.10
N VAL A 273 17.64 16.14 -5.12
CA VAL A 273 17.19 15.05 -4.25
C VAL A 273 17.23 13.75 -5.04
N ILE A 274 17.93 12.75 -4.51
CA ILE A 274 17.97 11.39 -5.05
C ILE A 274 17.32 10.46 -4.03
N THR A 275 16.30 9.73 -4.43
CA THR A 275 15.72 8.67 -3.59
C THR A 275 16.18 7.31 -4.11
N LEU A 276 16.81 6.52 -3.25
CA LEU A 276 17.30 5.19 -3.57
C LEU A 276 16.47 4.14 -2.85
N THR A 277 16.09 3.10 -3.58
CA THR A 277 15.53 1.88 -2.98
C THR A 277 16.62 0.82 -2.96
N ILE A 278 16.95 0.28 -1.79
CA ILE A 278 18.06 -0.65 -1.57
C ILE A 278 17.58 -1.96 -0.96
N MET A 279 18.31 -3.05 -1.21
CA MET A 279 18.13 -4.37 -0.61
C MET A 279 19.48 -4.97 -0.23
N PRO A 280 19.58 -5.73 0.88
CA PRO A 280 20.81 -6.43 1.24
C PRO A 280 21.31 -7.35 0.12
N SER A 281 22.62 -7.32 -0.15
CA SER A 281 23.20 -8.09 -1.27
C SER A 281 22.98 -9.58 -1.14
N PHE A 282 22.99 -10.15 0.06
CA PHE A 282 22.77 -11.59 0.24
C PHE A 282 21.39 -12.06 -0.25
N ILE A 283 20.35 -11.24 -0.07
CA ILE A 283 18.98 -11.54 -0.53
C ILE A 283 18.93 -11.41 -2.05
N PHE A 284 19.48 -10.30 -2.56
CA PHE A 284 19.54 -10.03 -3.99
C PHE A 284 20.27 -11.13 -4.77
N ASP A 285 21.44 -11.55 -4.27
CA ASP A 285 22.24 -12.61 -4.89
C ASP A 285 21.49 -13.95 -4.87
N HIS A 286 20.75 -14.23 -3.80
CA HIS A 286 19.92 -15.43 -3.72
C HIS A 286 18.73 -15.39 -4.71
N MET A 287 18.10 -14.22 -4.88
CA MET A 287 17.07 -14.01 -5.89
C MET A 287 17.63 -14.20 -7.31
N MET A 288 18.85 -13.73 -7.56
CA MET A 288 19.47 -13.69 -8.89
C MET A 288 20.28 -14.94 -9.26
N LYS A 289 20.50 -15.87 -8.34
CA LYS A 289 21.41 -17.04 -8.45
C LYS A 289 21.24 -17.93 -9.70
N GLN A 290 20.10 -17.87 -10.38
CA GLN A 290 19.81 -18.66 -11.60
C GLN A 290 19.27 -17.81 -12.76
N MET A 291 19.41 -16.49 -12.68
CA MET A 291 18.95 -15.58 -13.73
C MET A 291 20.07 -15.26 -14.72
N ALA A 292 19.78 -15.34 -16.01
CA ALA A 292 20.71 -14.94 -17.05
C ALA A 292 20.82 -13.41 -17.07
N THR A 293 22.02 -12.87 -16.82
CA THR A 293 22.27 -11.41 -16.80
C THR A 293 21.86 -10.72 -18.11
N SER A 294 22.02 -11.40 -19.24
CA SER A 294 21.60 -10.91 -20.57
C SER A 294 20.09 -10.77 -20.72
N LEU A 295 19.32 -11.66 -20.09
CA LEU A 295 17.86 -11.61 -20.09
C LEU A 295 17.39 -10.40 -19.30
N VAL A 296 17.93 -10.23 -18.10
CA VAL A 296 17.58 -9.11 -17.20
C VAL A 296 17.88 -7.78 -17.88
N LYS A 297 19.09 -7.60 -18.42
CA LYS A 297 19.48 -6.37 -19.09
C LYS A 297 18.60 -5.97 -20.28
N ARG A 298 18.01 -6.94 -20.99
CA ARG A 298 17.25 -6.69 -22.23
C ARG A 298 15.74 -6.58 -22.02
N LEU A 299 15.19 -7.38 -21.11
CA LEU A 299 13.75 -7.59 -21.01
C LEU A 299 13.17 -7.10 -19.69
N MET A 300 13.99 -6.75 -18.70
CA MET A 300 13.50 -6.26 -17.41
C MET A 300 12.79 -4.92 -17.62
N ASP A 301 11.71 -4.72 -16.86
CA ASP A 301 10.99 -3.46 -16.90
C ASP A 301 11.76 -2.35 -16.18
N HIS A 302 12.08 -1.30 -16.92
CA HIS A 302 12.74 -0.08 -16.43
C HIS A 302 11.83 1.13 -16.52
N SER A 303 10.52 0.89 -16.64
CA SER A 303 9.51 1.95 -16.72
C SER A 303 9.51 2.80 -15.46
N VAL A 304 9.24 4.09 -15.64
CA VAL A 304 9.10 5.02 -14.52
C VAL A 304 7.63 5.01 -14.12
N PRO A 305 7.31 4.84 -12.84
CA PRO A 305 5.93 4.87 -12.36
C PRO A 305 5.31 6.25 -12.57
N ASP A 306 4.12 6.29 -13.14
CA ASP A 306 3.31 7.50 -13.20
C ASP A 306 2.83 7.88 -11.78
N VAL A 307 2.84 9.19 -11.49
CA VAL A 307 2.44 9.78 -10.19
C VAL A 307 1.19 10.61 -10.39
#